data_AF-A0A093WZZ7-F1
#
_entry.id   AF-A0A093WZZ7-F1
#
_cell.length_a   1.000
_cell.length_b   1.000
_cell.length_c   1.000
_cell.angle_alpha   90.00
_cell.angle_beta   90.00
_cell.angle_gamma   90.00
#
_symmetry.space_group_name_H-M   'P 1'
#
loop_
_entity.id
_entity.type
_entity.pdbx_description
1 polymer ?
#
loop_
_entity_poly.entity_id
_entity_poly.type
_entity_poly.pdbx_seq_one_letter_code
_entity_poly.pdbx_strand_id
1 'polypeptide(L)'
;MTSTSPPALDPSALFAAVSALGIGGTAPSVDAVFCGGEHHTYKLIFPDHESLAVRVPLYTGVVGSISSTPEDVIDTVRHEQRILEMLEQKGFKWAPRCLGGSLGFENEIRSPFLVLTWVEGQTLPWDGESPAGEAREKVLGQIAGIQASLIECTLKTGTTTASAFFERIAANRRTRVLEGKIPELTEQDCVDQASLLSRVLGKWGSDTMMAVDHGDIQPQNIIVDGEGNITGIIDWSFASSVPLLRAAGLPRFLWGEGGVPDPQVQADREVYIASFADVDSKAASYMRQVQGVRDVDFRTLYVESLFSKGVRKLLAGKGWKIPGHELREDGDGEERGGGDEGGDNGRAEPGGEL
;
A
#
# COMPACT_ATOMS: atom_id res chain seq x y z
N MET A 1 -2.90 -27.73 9.75
CA MET A 1 -4.37 -27.78 9.55
C MET A 1 -4.60 -27.80 8.06
N THR A 2 -5.16 -28.89 7.55
CA THR A 2 -5.49 -29.04 6.12
C THR A 2 -6.59 -28.05 5.78
N SER A 3 -6.24 -26.98 5.06
CA SER A 3 -7.22 -26.08 4.46
C SER A 3 -8.04 -26.90 3.47
N THR A 4 -9.27 -27.22 3.83
CA THR A 4 -10.25 -27.72 2.87
C THR A 4 -10.60 -26.55 1.98
N SER A 5 -10.04 -26.52 0.78
CA SER A 5 -10.45 -25.58 -0.26
C SER A 5 -11.98 -25.59 -0.34
N PRO A 6 -12.64 -24.43 -0.34
CA PRO A 6 -14.08 -24.39 -0.55
C PRO A 6 -14.43 -25.13 -1.86
N PRO A 7 -15.59 -25.80 -1.94
CA PRO A 7 -16.00 -26.44 -3.18
C PRO A 7 -15.99 -25.39 -4.31
N ALA A 8 -15.36 -25.74 -5.44
CA ALA A 8 -15.34 -24.88 -6.61
C ALA A 8 -16.79 -24.51 -6.98
N LEU A 9 -17.07 -23.21 -7.12
CA LEU A 9 -18.38 -22.73 -7.56
C LEU A 9 -18.75 -23.37 -8.90
N ASP A 10 -20.02 -23.73 -9.04
CA ASP A 10 -20.57 -24.19 -10.31
C ASP A 10 -20.44 -23.07 -11.36
N PRO A 11 -19.77 -23.30 -12.51
CA PRO A 11 -19.70 -22.33 -13.59
C PRO A 11 -21.08 -21.81 -14.03
N SER A 12 -22.13 -22.63 -13.96
CA SER A 12 -23.49 -22.20 -14.34
C SER A 12 -24.00 -21.04 -13.47
N ALA A 13 -23.69 -21.05 -12.18
CA ALA A 13 -24.04 -19.99 -11.24
C ALA A 13 -23.28 -18.68 -11.54
N LEU A 14 -21.99 -18.78 -11.91
CA LEU A 14 -21.19 -17.62 -12.32
C LEU A 14 -21.79 -16.95 -13.56
N PHE A 15 -22.16 -17.75 -14.57
CA PHE A 15 -22.72 -17.26 -15.82
C PHE A 15 -24.09 -16.60 -15.60
N ALA A 16 -24.95 -17.23 -14.80
CA ALA A 16 -26.26 -16.70 -14.46
C ALA A 16 -26.13 -15.37 -13.68
N ALA A 17 -25.20 -15.28 -12.74
CA ALA A 17 -24.94 -14.06 -11.97
C ALA A 17 -24.46 -12.90 -12.86
N VAL A 18 -23.52 -13.15 -13.78
CA VAL A 18 -23.02 -12.13 -14.71
C VAL A 18 -24.10 -11.72 -15.71
N SER A 19 -24.87 -12.68 -16.23
CA SER A 19 -26.00 -12.39 -17.12
C SER A 19 -27.11 -11.57 -16.43
N ALA A 20 -27.36 -11.80 -15.14
CA ALA A 20 -28.38 -11.05 -14.38
C ALA A 20 -28.01 -9.56 -14.23
N LEU A 21 -26.73 -9.22 -14.31
CA LEU A 21 -26.24 -7.84 -14.31
C LEU A 21 -26.32 -7.18 -15.70
N GLY A 22 -26.62 -7.95 -16.77
CA GLY A 22 -26.57 -7.45 -18.14
C GLY A 22 -25.15 -7.14 -18.62
N ILE A 23 -24.14 -7.79 -18.03
CA ILE A 23 -22.72 -7.61 -18.33
C ILE A 23 -22.21 -8.81 -19.13
N GLY A 24 -21.27 -8.59 -20.05
CA GLY A 24 -20.59 -9.64 -20.79
C GLY A 24 -21.23 -9.94 -22.15
N GLY A 25 -20.74 -11.02 -22.77
CA GLY A 25 -21.16 -11.49 -24.08
C GLY A 25 -22.01 -12.76 -24.05
N THR A 26 -22.12 -13.42 -25.20
CA THR A 26 -22.84 -14.69 -25.33
C THR A 26 -21.94 -15.89 -25.01
N ALA A 27 -22.55 -16.99 -24.56
CA ALA A 27 -21.86 -18.27 -24.31
C ALA A 27 -20.55 -18.17 -23.49
N PRO A 28 -20.60 -17.63 -22.24
CA PRO A 28 -19.42 -17.56 -21.39
C PRO A 28 -18.82 -18.93 -21.11
N SER A 29 -17.50 -18.97 -20.94
CA SER A 29 -16.79 -20.10 -20.36
C SER A 29 -15.76 -19.64 -19.34
N VAL A 30 -15.42 -20.51 -18.38
CA VAL A 30 -14.36 -20.25 -17.39
C VAL A 30 -13.03 -20.67 -18.01
N ASP A 31 -12.13 -19.71 -18.22
CA ASP A 31 -10.78 -19.93 -18.74
C ASP A 31 -9.81 -20.32 -17.62
N ALA A 32 -9.90 -19.62 -16.48
CA ALA A 32 -9.00 -19.84 -15.35
C ALA A 32 -9.67 -19.54 -14.01
N VAL A 33 -9.14 -20.16 -12.96
CA VAL A 33 -9.55 -19.94 -11.55
C VAL A 33 -8.30 -19.66 -10.73
N PHE A 34 -8.33 -18.56 -9.98
CA PHE A 34 -7.25 -18.13 -9.10
C PHE A 34 -7.75 -18.15 -7.65
N CYS A 35 -7.06 -18.89 -6.79
CA CYS A 35 -7.40 -19.01 -5.37
C CYS A 35 -6.41 -18.19 -4.55
N GLY A 36 -6.84 -17.02 -4.08
CA GLY A 36 -6.08 -16.19 -3.14
C GLY A 36 -6.35 -16.56 -1.68
N GLY A 37 -5.73 -15.82 -0.76
CA GLY A 37 -5.99 -15.98 0.68
C GLY A 37 -7.35 -15.45 1.13
N GLU A 38 -7.95 -14.54 0.37
CA GLU A 38 -9.21 -13.86 0.71
C GLU A 38 -10.28 -13.96 -0.36
N HIS A 39 -9.94 -14.33 -1.60
CA HIS A 39 -10.88 -14.36 -2.72
C HIS A 39 -10.60 -15.53 -3.67
N HIS A 40 -11.66 -16.04 -4.30
CA HIS A 40 -11.57 -16.73 -5.58
C HIS A 40 -11.80 -15.73 -6.71
N THR A 41 -10.96 -15.76 -7.73
CA THR A 41 -11.14 -14.98 -8.95
C THR A 41 -11.33 -15.91 -10.13
N TYR A 42 -12.41 -15.74 -10.88
CA TYR A 42 -12.73 -16.51 -12.08
C TYR A 42 -12.52 -15.63 -13.31
N LYS A 43 -11.72 -16.10 -14.26
CA LYS A 43 -11.61 -15.46 -15.58
C LYS A 43 -12.69 -16.03 -16.48
N LEU A 44 -13.62 -15.18 -16.90
CA LEU A 44 -14.65 -15.53 -17.88
C LEU A 44 -14.22 -15.02 -19.26
N ILE A 45 -14.30 -15.88 -20.26
CA ILE A 45 -14.07 -15.53 -21.66
C ILE A 45 -15.37 -15.63 -22.45
N PHE A 46 -15.48 -14.75 -23.45
CA PHE A 46 -16.63 -14.65 -24.34
C PHE A 46 -16.12 -14.60 -25.79
N PRO A 47 -16.84 -15.16 -26.76
CA PRO A 47 -16.47 -15.06 -28.18
C PRO A 47 -16.62 -13.64 -28.75
N ASP A 48 -17.52 -12.84 -28.17
CA ASP A 48 -18.00 -11.56 -28.67
C ASP A 48 -17.79 -10.39 -27.69
N HIS A 49 -17.07 -10.62 -26.59
CA HIS A 49 -16.85 -9.63 -25.54
C HIS A 49 -15.47 -9.81 -24.90
N GLU A 50 -14.92 -8.73 -24.33
CA GLU A 50 -13.69 -8.78 -23.54
C GLU A 50 -13.82 -9.73 -22.34
N SER A 51 -12.68 -10.32 -21.94
CA SER A 51 -12.58 -11.16 -20.74
C SER A 51 -12.98 -10.39 -19.49
N LEU A 52 -13.62 -11.08 -18.55
CA LEU A 52 -14.05 -10.52 -17.27
C LEU A 52 -13.42 -11.27 -16.10
N ALA A 53 -13.20 -10.57 -14.99
CA ALA A 53 -12.85 -11.17 -13.71
C ALA A 53 -14.07 -11.16 -12.78
N VAL A 54 -14.48 -12.33 -12.28
CA VAL A 54 -15.48 -12.43 -11.21
C VAL A 54 -14.75 -12.73 -9.90
N ARG A 55 -14.75 -11.78 -8.97
CA ARG A 55 -14.12 -11.90 -7.63
C ARG A 55 -15.16 -12.25 -6.59
N VAL A 56 -14.96 -13.37 -5.90
CA VAL A 56 -15.83 -13.88 -4.83
C VAL A 56 -15.01 -14.05 -3.55
N PRO A 57 -15.36 -13.40 -2.43
CA PRO A 57 -14.63 -13.54 -1.17
C PRO A 57 -14.71 -14.95 -0.61
N LEU A 58 -13.65 -15.35 0.09
CA LEU A 58 -13.58 -16.58 0.88
C LEU A 58 -14.27 -16.36 2.22
N TYR A 59 -15.57 -16.63 2.28
CA TYR A 59 -16.26 -16.75 3.55
C TYR A 59 -15.95 -18.10 4.19
N THR A 60 -15.04 -18.13 5.17
CA THR A 60 -14.69 -19.38 5.86
C THR A 60 -15.58 -19.66 7.08
N GLY A 61 -16.35 -18.68 7.56
CA GLY A 61 -17.16 -18.81 8.77
C GLY A 61 -16.36 -19.12 10.05
N VAL A 62 -15.03 -19.08 10.00
CA VAL A 62 -14.15 -19.39 11.13
C VAL A 62 -14.01 -18.14 12.01
N VAL A 63 -14.39 -18.29 13.28
CA VAL A 63 -14.18 -17.27 14.32
C VAL A 63 -12.69 -16.93 14.39
N GLY A 64 -12.34 -15.68 14.09
CA GLY A 64 -10.95 -15.17 14.09
C GLY A 64 -10.35 -14.87 12.72
N SER A 65 -11.03 -15.21 11.61
CA SER A 65 -10.68 -14.72 10.26
C SER A 65 -11.12 -13.26 10.06
N ILE A 66 -10.61 -12.59 9.02
CA ILE A 66 -10.87 -11.16 8.73
C ILE A 66 -12.37 -10.90 8.48
N SER A 67 -13.12 -11.89 7.97
CA SER A 67 -14.59 -11.84 7.89
C SER A 67 -15.20 -12.91 8.78
N SER A 68 -15.65 -12.53 9.96
CA SER A 68 -16.27 -13.45 10.92
C SER A 68 -17.79 -13.50 10.81
N THR A 69 -18.38 -12.51 10.14
CA THR A 69 -19.82 -12.36 9.94
C THR A 69 -20.14 -12.10 8.45
N PRO A 70 -21.38 -12.39 8.00
CA PRO A 70 -21.85 -11.98 6.68
C PRO A 70 -21.65 -10.48 6.43
N GLU A 71 -21.94 -9.63 7.42
CA GLU A 71 -21.77 -8.18 7.34
C GLU A 71 -20.31 -7.77 7.05
N ASP A 72 -19.33 -8.42 7.68
CA ASP A 72 -17.91 -8.16 7.42
C ASP A 72 -17.54 -8.43 5.95
N VAL A 73 -18.08 -9.50 5.35
CA VAL A 73 -17.87 -9.83 3.94
C VAL A 73 -18.48 -8.75 3.05
N ILE A 74 -19.73 -8.38 3.34
CA ILE A 74 -20.45 -7.35 2.59
C ILE A 74 -19.70 -6.02 2.63
N ASP A 75 -19.22 -5.62 3.81
CA ASP A 75 -18.48 -4.37 3.98
C ASP A 75 -17.13 -4.40 3.25
N THR A 76 -16.45 -5.54 3.24
CA THR A 76 -15.20 -5.72 2.48
C THR A 76 -15.43 -5.55 0.98
N VAL A 77 -16.43 -6.24 0.41
CA VAL A 77 -16.75 -6.15 -1.02
C VAL A 77 -17.22 -4.74 -1.40
N ARG A 78 -18.09 -4.14 -0.56
CA ARG A 78 -18.58 -2.77 -0.76
C ARG A 78 -17.44 -1.75 -0.69
N HIS A 79 -16.48 -1.97 0.19
CA HIS A 79 -15.30 -1.11 0.31
C HIS A 79 -14.43 -1.19 -0.96
N GLU A 80 -14.10 -2.39 -1.44
CA GLU A 80 -13.35 -2.57 -2.68
C GLU A 80 -14.08 -1.94 -3.87
N GLN A 81 -15.40 -2.17 -4.01
CA GLN A 81 -16.23 -1.54 -5.05
C GLN A 81 -16.10 -0.01 -5.05
N ARG A 82 -16.26 0.63 -3.89
CA ARG A 82 -16.16 2.10 -3.77
C ARG A 82 -14.78 2.63 -4.14
N ILE A 83 -13.72 1.91 -3.79
CA ILE A 83 -12.36 2.30 -4.19
C ILE A 83 -12.24 2.24 -5.71
N LEU A 84 -12.63 1.14 -6.35
CA LEU A 84 -12.50 0.97 -7.79
C LEU A 84 -13.33 2.01 -8.57
N GLU A 85 -14.58 2.24 -8.17
CA GLU A 85 -15.43 3.29 -8.77
C GLU A 85 -14.81 4.69 -8.62
N MET A 86 -14.23 5.00 -7.46
CA MET A 86 -13.54 6.26 -7.24
C MET A 86 -12.28 6.38 -8.11
N LEU A 87 -11.49 5.31 -8.25
CA LEU A 87 -10.29 5.30 -9.10
C LEU A 87 -10.64 5.50 -10.58
N GLU A 88 -11.71 4.87 -11.06
CA GLU A 88 -12.23 5.08 -12.41
C GLU A 88 -12.65 6.54 -12.63
N GLN A 89 -13.39 7.14 -11.69
CA GLN A 89 -13.75 8.57 -11.74
C GLN A 89 -12.54 9.51 -11.72
N LYS A 90 -11.45 9.10 -11.06
CA LYS A 90 -10.18 9.83 -11.04
C LYS A 90 -9.30 9.58 -12.26
N GLY A 91 -9.72 8.71 -13.19
CA GLY A 91 -8.95 8.37 -14.38
C GLY A 91 -7.69 7.56 -14.08
N PHE A 92 -7.64 6.86 -12.95
CA PHE A 92 -6.50 6.03 -12.58
C PHE A 92 -6.52 4.72 -13.37
N LYS A 93 -5.82 4.71 -14.52
CA LYS A 93 -5.89 3.66 -15.54
C LYS A 93 -5.33 2.29 -15.15
N TRP A 94 -4.57 2.19 -14.06
CA TRP A 94 -3.94 0.93 -13.66
C TRP A 94 -4.81 0.09 -12.73
N ALA A 95 -5.95 0.60 -12.26
CA ALA A 95 -6.92 -0.22 -11.54
C ALA A 95 -7.91 -0.87 -12.53
N PRO A 96 -8.37 -2.10 -12.27
CA PRO A 96 -9.47 -2.68 -13.04
C PRO A 96 -10.76 -1.86 -12.81
N ARG A 97 -11.61 -1.78 -13.82
CA ARG A 97 -12.91 -1.08 -13.69
C ARG A 97 -13.92 -2.03 -13.06
N CYS A 98 -14.71 -1.51 -12.13
CA CYS A 98 -15.82 -2.26 -11.52
C CYS A 98 -17.05 -2.15 -12.42
N LEU A 99 -17.41 -3.24 -13.09
CA LEU A 99 -18.53 -3.28 -14.03
C LEU A 99 -19.87 -3.51 -13.31
N GLY A 100 -19.83 -4.13 -12.14
CA GLY A 100 -21.00 -4.40 -11.31
C GLY A 100 -20.69 -5.46 -10.24
N GLY A 101 -21.74 -5.91 -9.55
CA GLY A 101 -21.60 -6.94 -8.53
C GLY A 101 -22.88 -7.12 -7.72
N SER A 102 -22.86 -8.08 -6.80
CA SER A 102 -23.90 -8.25 -5.79
C SER A 102 -23.27 -8.17 -4.42
N LEU A 103 -23.87 -7.38 -3.52
CA LEU A 103 -23.44 -7.28 -2.13
C LEU A 103 -24.21 -8.24 -1.22
N GLY A 104 -25.31 -8.85 -1.67
CA GLY A 104 -26.13 -9.75 -0.86
C GLY A 104 -25.80 -11.22 -1.11
N PHE A 105 -26.29 -12.10 -0.24
CA PHE A 105 -26.20 -13.56 -0.43
C PHE A 105 -27.36 -14.14 -1.25
N GLU A 106 -28.42 -13.36 -1.47
CA GLU A 106 -29.56 -13.73 -2.30
C GLU A 106 -29.23 -13.50 -3.79
N ASN A 107 -28.34 -14.33 -4.33
CA ASN A 107 -27.93 -14.34 -5.73
C ASN A 107 -27.47 -15.75 -6.15
N GLU A 108 -27.24 -15.97 -7.45
CA GLU A 108 -26.89 -17.29 -8.01
C GLU A 108 -25.60 -17.90 -7.42
N ILE A 109 -24.61 -17.06 -7.09
CA ILE A 109 -23.33 -17.47 -6.47
C ILE A 109 -23.49 -17.71 -4.96
N ARG A 110 -24.58 -17.24 -4.35
CA ARG A 110 -24.86 -17.30 -2.89
C ARG A 110 -23.76 -16.69 -2.02
N SER A 111 -23.09 -15.67 -2.56
CA SER A 111 -22.05 -14.91 -1.87
C SER A 111 -21.97 -13.51 -2.50
N PRO A 112 -21.54 -12.47 -1.76
CA PRO A 112 -21.15 -11.20 -2.36
C PRO A 112 -20.07 -11.40 -3.44
N PHE A 113 -20.09 -10.62 -4.50
CA PHE A 113 -19.09 -10.69 -5.57
C PHE A 113 -18.98 -9.38 -6.36
N LEU A 114 -17.84 -9.20 -7.04
CA LEU A 114 -17.60 -8.13 -8.01
C LEU A 114 -17.32 -8.71 -9.39
N VAL A 115 -17.76 -7.99 -10.42
CA VAL A 115 -17.39 -8.23 -11.82
C VAL A 115 -16.51 -7.07 -12.26
N LEU A 116 -15.27 -7.37 -12.61
CA LEU A 116 -14.25 -6.40 -12.99
C LEU A 116 -13.78 -6.64 -14.43
N THR A 117 -13.23 -5.61 -15.06
CA THR A 117 -12.46 -5.80 -16.31
C THR A 117 -11.26 -6.71 -16.05
N TRP A 118 -10.99 -7.65 -16.96
CA TRP A 118 -9.78 -8.45 -16.90
C TRP A 118 -8.54 -7.61 -17.22
N VAL A 119 -7.47 -7.78 -16.43
CA VAL A 119 -6.17 -7.14 -16.69
C VAL A 119 -5.28 -8.14 -17.40
N GLU A 120 -4.96 -7.87 -18.67
CA GLU A 120 -4.14 -8.77 -19.48
C GLU A 120 -2.66 -8.72 -19.07
N GLY A 121 -2.03 -9.89 -19.04
CA GLY A 121 -0.62 -10.07 -18.70
C GLY A 121 -0.39 -11.19 -17.68
N GLN A 122 0.75 -11.13 -17.02
CA GLN A 122 1.16 -12.07 -15.97
C GLN A 122 1.54 -11.30 -14.71
N THR A 123 1.46 -11.94 -13.55
CA THR A 123 1.99 -11.34 -12.32
C THR A 123 3.48 -11.10 -12.45
N LEU A 124 3.95 -9.96 -11.94
CA LEU A 124 5.36 -9.58 -12.01
C LEU A 124 6.24 -10.65 -11.34
N PRO A 125 7.13 -11.34 -12.09
CA PRO A 125 8.16 -12.15 -11.47
C PRO A 125 9.11 -11.21 -10.72
N TRP A 126 9.36 -11.48 -9.45
CA TRP A 126 10.24 -10.64 -8.65
C TRP A 126 11.01 -11.47 -7.63
N ASP A 127 12.31 -11.58 -7.85
CA ASP A 127 13.26 -12.19 -6.94
C ASP A 127 14.61 -11.46 -7.06
N GLY A 128 15.68 -12.05 -6.51
CA GLY A 128 17.03 -11.47 -6.55
C GLY A 128 17.65 -11.44 -7.96
N GLU A 129 17.09 -12.17 -8.93
CA GLU A 129 17.65 -12.34 -10.27
C GLU A 129 16.70 -11.83 -11.37
N SER A 130 15.40 -11.77 -11.11
CA SER A 130 14.35 -11.49 -12.09
C SER A 130 13.41 -10.39 -11.59
N PRO A 131 13.06 -9.40 -12.45
CA PRO A 131 13.75 -9.05 -13.68
C PRO A 131 15.21 -8.63 -13.41
N ALA A 132 16.06 -8.75 -14.42
CA ALA A 132 17.48 -8.38 -14.38
C ALA A 132 17.76 -7.04 -15.08
N GLY A 133 18.78 -6.32 -14.61
CA GLY A 133 19.34 -5.14 -15.27
C GLY A 133 18.29 -4.07 -15.61
N GLU A 134 18.34 -3.51 -16.83
CA GLU A 134 17.46 -2.43 -17.29
C GLU A 134 15.97 -2.77 -17.17
N ALA A 135 15.57 -4.04 -17.31
CA ALA A 135 14.18 -4.43 -17.15
C ALA A 135 13.69 -4.23 -15.70
N ARG A 136 14.57 -4.48 -14.71
CA ARG A 136 14.28 -4.23 -13.30
C ARG A 136 14.13 -2.75 -13.03
N GLU A 137 15.06 -1.95 -13.56
CA GLU A 137 15.02 -0.50 -13.40
C GLU A 137 13.77 0.10 -14.04
N LYS A 138 13.43 -0.35 -15.25
CA LYS A 138 12.21 0.02 -15.97
C LYS A 138 10.96 -0.29 -15.14
N VAL A 139 10.86 -1.48 -14.53
CA VAL A 139 9.71 -1.84 -13.69
C VAL A 139 9.66 -0.98 -12.43
N LEU A 140 10.77 -0.79 -11.73
CA LEU A 140 10.84 0.06 -10.54
C LEU A 140 10.40 1.50 -10.84
N GLY A 141 10.85 2.06 -11.96
CA GLY A 141 10.45 3.40 -12.38
C GLY A 141 8.96 3.49 -12.72
N GLN A 142 8.38 2.46 -13.34
CA GLN A 142 6.93 2.39 -13.55
C GLN A 142 6.17 2.30 -12.23
N ILE A 143 6.59 1.46 -11.27
CA ILE A 143 5.94 1.34 -9.95
C ILE A 143 5.97 2.70 -9.23
N ALA A 144 7.10 3.39 -9.26
CA ALA A 144 7.23 4.71 -8.67
C ALA A 144 6.31 5.74 -9.33
N GLY A 145 6.26 5.76 -10.66
CA GLY A 145 5.35 6.62 -11.43
C GLY A 145 3.88 6.32 -11.16
N ILE A 146 3.50 5.05 -11.02
CA ILE A 146 2.14 4.61 -10.69
C ILE A 146 1.75 5.08 -9.28
N GLN A 147 2.62 4.88 -8.29
CA GLN A 147 2.37 5.35 -6.93
C GLN A 147 2.23 6.87 -6.86
N ALA A 148 3.12 7.61 -7.53
CA ALA A 148 3.02 9.06 -7.63
C ALA A 148 1.70 9.48 -8.29
N SER A 149 1.30 8.80 -9.37
CA SER A 149 0.05 9.09 -10.07
C SER A 149 -1.19 8.77 -9.22
N LEU A 150 -1.17 7.70 -8.42
CA LEU A 150 -2.23 7.36 -7.47
C LEU A 150 -2.37 8.43 -6.40
N ILE A 151 -1.25 8.84 -5.81
CA ILE A 151 -1.23 9.91 -4.81
C ILE A 151 -1.78 11.20 -5.42
N GLU A 152 -1.27 11.62 -6.58
CA GLU A 152 -1.62 12.89 -7.21
C GLU A 152 -3.12 12.96 -7.55
N CYS A 153 -3.69 11.91 -8.17
CA CYS A 153 -5.10 11.94 -8.60
C CYS A 153 -6.09 11.80 -7.43
N THR A 154 -5.64 11.21 -6.30
CA THR A 154 -6.47 11.02 -5.10
C THR A 154 -6.16 12.00 -3.96
N LEU A 155 -5.20 12.90 -4.16
CA LEU A 155 -4.77 13.90 -3.19
C LEU A 155 -5.94 14.80 -2.80
N LYS A 156 -6.19 14.90 -1.49
CA LYS A 156 -7.23 15.76 -0.92
C LYS A 156 -6.86 16.25 0.46
N THR A 157 -7.48 17.35 0.88
CA THR A 157 -7.44 17.81 2.25
C THR A 157 -8.49 17.07 3.06
N GLY A 158 -8.06 16.34 4.09
CA GLY A 158 -8.92 15.68 5.06
C GLY A 158 -9.36 16.60 6.19
N THR A 159 -10.26 16.10 7.04
CA THR A 159 -10.76 16.80 8.24
C THR A 159 -9.98 16.44 9.51
N THR A 160 -9.05 15.49 9.41
CA THR A 160 -8.33 14.89 10.54
C THR A 160 -6.84 14.99 10.26
N THR A 161 -6.06 15.28 11.29
CA THR A 161 -4.59 15.28 11.19
C THR A 161 -4.04 13.85 11.13
N ALA A 162 -2.82 13.68 10.63
CA ALA A 162 -2.15 12.38 10.61
C ALA A 162 -2.05 11.77 12.02
N SER A 163 -1.74 12.58 13.04
CA SER A 163 -1.72 12.13 14.44
C SER A 163 -3.06 11.56 14.86
N ALA A 164 -4.15 12.33 14.72
CA ALA A 164 -5.47 11.87 15.15
C ALA A 164 -5.94 10.64 14.35
N PHE A 165 -5.55 10.53 13.07
CA PHE A 165 -5.83 9.35 12.26
C PHE A 165 -5.14 8.09 12.82
N PHE A 166 -3.84 8.16 13.08
CA PHE A 166 -3.05 7.02 13.56
C PHE A 166 -3.32 6.69 15.03
N GLU A 167 -3.59 7.70 15.88
CA GLU A 167 -4.02 7.52 17.27
C GLU A 167 -5.31 6.71 17.35
N ARG A 168 -6.29 7.01 16.49
CA ARG A 168 -7.54 6.25 16.42
C ARG A 168 -7.30 4.78 16.07
N ILE A 169 -6.40 4.51 15.12
CA ILE A 169 -6.05 3.13 14.74
C ILE A 169 -5.37 2.40 15.92
N ALA A 170 -4.40 3.07 16.57
CA ALA A 170 -3.72 2.52 17.74
C ALA A 170 -4.71 2.22 18.88
N ALA A 171 -5.64 3.14 19.17
CA ALA A 171 -6.66 2.99 20.19
C ALA A 171 -7.62 1.83 19.89
N ASN A 172 -8.19 1.76 18.69
CA ASN A 172 -9.07 0.67 18.26
C ASN A 172 -8.39 -0.69 18.41
N ARG A 173 -7.09 -0.75 18.15
CA ARG A 173 -6.32 -1.99 18.26
C ARG A 173 -6.01 -2.35 19.70
N ARG A 174 -5.68 -1.38 20.56
CA ARG A 174 -5.56 -1.61 22.01
C ARG A 174 -6.84 -2.20 22.58
N THR A 175 -8.01 -1.69 22.19
CA THR A 175 -9.31 -2.27 22.56
C THR A 175 -9.40 -3.75 22.17
N ARG A 176 -9.01 -4.11 20.94
CA ARG A 176 -9.00 -5.51 20.48
C ARG A 176 -8.02 -6.40 21.27
N VAL A 177 -6.89 -5.86 21.71
CA VAL A 177 -5.94 -6.57 22.58
C VAL A 177 -6.56 -6.83 23.95
N LEU A 178 -7.16 -5.80 24.56
CA LEU A 178 -7.84 -5.92 25.86
C LEU A 178 -9.03 -6.90 25.83
N GLU A 179 -9.71 -6.99 24.69
CA GLU A 179 -10.79 -7.96 24.45
C GLU A 179 -10.29 -9.38 24.13
N GLY A 180 -8.97 -9.62 24.09
CA GLY A 180 -8.39 -10.92 23.77
C GLY A 180 -8.49 -11.34 22.29
N LYS A 181 -8.86 -10.42 21.38
CA LYS A 181 -9.01 -10.69 19.94
C LYS A 181 -7.66 -10.72 19.20
N ILE A 182 -6.57 -10.34 19.86
CA ILE A 182 -5.20 -10.38 19.33
C ILE A 182 -4.27 -10.90 20.44
N PRO A 183 -4.31 -12.20 20.75
CA PRO A 183 -3.64 -12.77 21.91
C PRO A 183 -2.10 -12.73 21.82
N GLU A 184 -1.54 -12.48 20.63
CA GLU A 184 -0.10 -12.40 20.41
C GLU A 184 0.53 -11.07 20.85
N LEU A 185 -0.29 -10.12 21.34
CA LEU A 185 0.15 -8.79 21.75
C LEU A 185 -0.29 -8.51 23.19
N THR A 186 0.52 -7.73 23.90
CA THR A 186 0.22 -7.26 25.23
C THR A 186 -0.33 -5.83 25.20
N GLU A 187 -0.97 -5.42 26.30
CA GLU A 187 -1.33 -4.01 26.50
C GLU A 187 -0.10 -3.11 26.50
N GLN A 188 1.01 -3.58 27.09
CA GLN A 188 2.27 -2.84 27.14
C GLN A 188 2.81 -2.55 25.73
N ASP A 189 2.73 -3.52 24.80
CA ASP A 189 3.12 -3.28 23.40
C ASP A 189 2.32 -2.14 22.76
N CYS A 190 1.04 -1.99 23.12
CA CYS A 190 0.21 -0.90 22.62
C CYS A 190 0.58 0.46 23.25
N VAL A 191 0.93 0.46 24.54
CA VAL A 191 1.40 1.66 25.25
C VAL A 191 2.74 2.12 24.68
N ASP A 192 3.69 1.19 24.52
CA ASP A 192 5.02 1.46 23.96
C ASP A 192 4.90 2.01 22.54
N GLN A 193 4.07 1.40 21.69
CA GLN A 193 3.78 1.94 20.37
C GLN A 193 3.26 3.37 20.46
N ALA A 194 2.19 3.60 21.21
CA ALA A 194 1.54 4.92 21.31
C ALA A 194 2.53 6.00 21.79
N SER A 195 3.45 5.67 22.69
CA SER A 195 4.47 6.59 23.19
C SER A 195 5.44 7.09 22.11
N LEU A 196 5.64 6.33 21.03
CA LEU A 196 6.53 6.67 19.93
C LEU A 196 5.84 7.42 18.80
N LEU A 197 4.50 7.46 18.78
CA LEU A 197 3.74 7.95 17.63
C LEU A 197 4.09 9.38 17.26
N SER A 198 4.07 10.31 18.21
CA SER A 198 4.39 11.72 17.95
C SER A 198 5.79 11.90 17.36
N ARG A 199 6.78 11.15 17.87
CA ARG A 199 8.15 11.17 17.36
C ARG A 199 8.25 10.61 15.93
N VAL A 200 7.56 9.50 15.65
CA VAL A 200 7.54 8.89 14.31
C VAL A 200 6.86 9.80 13.29
N LEU A 201 5.80 10.49 13.69
CA LEU A 201 5.11 11.42 12.80
C LEU A 201 5.89 12.73 12.61
N GLY A 202 6.60 13.20 13.63
CA GLY A 202 7.38 14.44 13.58
C GLY A 202 6.56 15.59 12.99
N LYS A 203 7.13 16.30 12.00
CA LYS A 203 6.47 17.40 11.30
C LYS A 203 5.20 17.01 10.54
N TRP A 204 5.01 15.73 10.21
CA TRP A 204 3.82 15.26 9.49
C TRP A 204 2.62 15.03 10.40
N GLY A 205 2.79 15.06 11.73
CA GLY A 205 1.71 14.78 12.67
C GLY A 205 0.50 15.72 12.52
N SER A 206 0.75 16.99 12.19
CA SER A 206 -0.30 18.00 11.98
C SER A 206 -0.83 18.04 10.54
N ASP A 207 -0.25 17.29 9.60
CA ASP A 207 -0.68 17.27 8.21
C ASP A 207 -2.09 16.68 8.10
N THR A 208 -2.94 17.31 7.29
CA THR A 208 -4.30 16.87 7.01
C THR A 208 -4.44 16.35 5.58
N MET A 209 -3.37 16.35 4.79
CA MET A 209 -3.38 15.84 3.44
C MET A 209 -3.48 14.32 3.43
N MET A 210 -4.40 13.83 2.61
CA MET A 210 -4.72 12.42 2.47
C MET A 210 -4.62 12.03 1.00
N ALA A 211 -4.24 10.79 0.76
CA ALA A 211 -4.30 10.16 -0.55
C ALA A 211 -4.71 8.69 -0.40
N VAL A 212 -5.04 8.03 -1.50
CA VAL A 212 -5.27 6.60 -1.48
C VAL A 212 -3.94 5.88 -1.48
N ASP A 213 -3.76 5.00 -0.51
CA ASP A 213 -2.76 3.95 -0.51
C ASP A 213 -3.44 2.66 -0.97
N HIS A 214 -2.78 1.90 -1.83
CA HIS A 214 -3.24 0.56 -2.19
C HIS A 214 -3.18 -0.40 -0.99
N GLY A 215 -2.23 -0.19 -0.08
CA GLY A 215 -2.06 -0.99 1.13
C GLY A 215 -1.29 -2.30 0.94
N ASP A 216 -1.10 -2.77 -0.30
CA ASP A 216 -0.47 -4.05 -0.59
C ASP A 216 0.16 -4.12 -2.00
N ILE A 217 0.94 -3.09 -2.37
CA ILE A 217 1.73 -3.12 -3.62
C ILE A 217 2.89 -4.10 -3.42
N GLN A 218 2.73 -5.27 -4.03
CA GLN A 218 3.72 -6.35 -4.06
C GLN A 218 3.64 -7.10 -5.40
N PRO A 219 4.70 -7.82 -5.80
CA PRO A 219 4.82 -8.38 -7.15
C PRO A 219 3.62 -9.21 -7.63
N GLN A 220 3.00 -10.03 -6.76
CA GLN A 220 1.82 -10.81 -7.13
C GLN A 220 0.57 -9.97 -7.47
N ASN A 221 0.54 -8.70 -7.07
CA ASN A 221 -0.56 -7.77 -7.34
C ASN A 221 -0.27 -6.82 -8.51
N ILE A 222 0.88 -6.98 -9.18
CA ILE A 222 1.31 -6.17 -10.32
C ILE A 222 1.24 -7.06 -11.57
N ILE A 223 0.51 -6.62 -12.59
CA ILE A 223 0.40 -7.33 -13.86
C ILE A 223 1.28 -6.65 -14.91
N VAL A 224 2.08 -7.44 -15.62
CA VAL A 224 2.97 -7.00 -16.69
C VAL A 224 2.69 -7.71 -18.00
N ASP A 225 2.93 -7.02 -19.11
CA ASP A 225 2.94 -7.61 -20.45
C ASP A 225 4.28 -8.31 -20.77
N GLY A 226 4.39 -8.89 -21.98
CA GLY A 226 5.60 -9.56 -22.43
C GLY A 226 6.83 -8.65 -22.63
N GLU A 227 6.67 -7.33 -22.56
CA GLU A 227 7.75 -6.33 -22.66
C GLU A 227 8.12 -5.72 -21.30
N GLY A 228 7.50 -6.21 -20.22
CA GLY A 228 7.70 -5.68 -18.87
C GLY A 228 7.05 -4.30 -18.65
N ASN A 229 6.03 -3.94 -19.43
CA ASN A 229 5.18 -2.79 -19.11
C ASN A 229 4.11 -3.21 -18.10
N ILE A 230 3.89 -2.42 -17.06
CA ILE A 230 2.83 -2.66 -16.08
C ILE A 230 1.49 -2.30 -16.73
N THR A 231 0.66 -3.32 -16.93
CA THR A 231 -0.68 -3.21 -17.54
C THR A 231 -1.76 -2.96 -16.50
N GLY A 232 -1.53 -3.35 -15.25
CA GLY A 232 -2.43 -3.02 -14.16
C GLY A 232 -1.95 -3.48 -12.78
N ILE A 233 -2.69 -3.03 -11.78
CA ILE A 233 -2.53 -3.32 -10.37
C ILE A 233 -3.87 -3.88 -9.88
N ILE A 234 -3.84 -5.03 -9.23
CA ILE A 234 -5.03 -5.75 -8.78
C ILE A 234 -5.07 -5.83 -7.24
N ASP A 235 -6.18 -6.33 -6.70
CA ASP A 235 -6.36 -6.57 -5.25
C ASP A 235 -6.46 -5.30 -4.41
N TRP A 236 -7.48 -4.48 -4.70
CA TRP A 236 -7.72 -3.19 -4.05
C TRP A 236 -8.53 -3.27 -2.75
N SER A 237 -8.72 -4.48 -2.18
CA SER A 237 -9.49 -4.71 -0.95
C SER A 237 -8.89 -4.01 0.28
N PHE A 238 -7.56 -3.86 0.32
CA PHE A 238 -6.84 -3.16 1.40
C PHE A 238 -6.68 -1.66 1.17
N ALA A 239 -7.06 -1.17 0.00
CA ALA A 239 -6.82 0.21 -0.36
C ALA A 239 -7.63 1.16 0.51
N SER A 240 -7.05 2.27 0.94
CA SER A 240 -7.76 3.22 1.80
C SER A 240 -7.21 4.62 1.68
N SER A 241 -8.05 5.60 2.01
CA SER A 241 -7.60 6.98 2.12
C SER A 241 -6.85 7.16 3.44
N VAL A 242 -5.56 7.44 3.35
CA VAL A 242 -4.62 7.51 4.49
C VAL A 242 -3.83 8.82 4.46
N PRO A 243 -3.20 9.22 5.59
CA PRO A 243 -2.28 10.35 5.60
C PRO A 243 -1.12 10.12 4.63
N LEU A 244 -0.58 11.19 4.05
CA LEU A 244 0.48 11.11 3.04
C LEU A 244 1.74 10.37 3.52
N LEU A 245 2.05 10.41 4.83
CA LEU A 245 3.15 9.62 5.39
C LEU A 245 3.03 8.12 5.07
N ARG A 246 1.81 7.57 5.01
CA ARG A 246 1.57 6.17 4.61
C ARG A 246 1.53 6.02 3.10
N ALA A 247 0.78 6.88 2.40
CA ALA A 247 0.58 6.75 0.96
C ALA A 247 1.88 6.94 0.16
N ALA A 248 2.77 7.81 0.64
CA ALA A 248 4.06 8.10 0.03
C ALA A 248 5.20 7.19 0.54
N GLY A 249 4.91 6.22 1.41
CA GLY A 249 5.89 5.26 1.92
C GLY A 249 6.38 4.29 0.85
N LEU A 250 7.47 3.57 1.12
CA LEU A 250 8.00 2.57 0.19
C LEU A 250 7.00 1.42 0.00
N PRO A 251 6.88 0.84 -1.21
CA PRO A 251 6.21 -0.44 -1.44
C PRO A 251 6.79 -1.56 -0.57
N ARG A 252 5.95 -2.54 -0.19
CA ARG A 252 6.28 -3.57 0.81
C ARG A 252 7.50 -4.41 0.47
N PHE A 253 7.61 -4.82 -0.80
CA PHE A 253 8.72 -5.63 -1.28
C PHE A 253 10.06 -4.88 -1.29
N LEU A 254 10.04 -3.56 -1.10
CA LEU A 254 11.24 -2.74 -0.94
C LEU A 254 11.63 -2.54 0.53
N TRP A 255 10.99 -3.15 1.53
CA TRP A 255 11.35 -2.93 2.94
C TRP A 255 12.55 -3.76 3.42
N GLY A 256 12.87 -4.85 2.73
CA GLY A 256 13.83 -5.84 3.20
C GLY A 256 13.25 -6.78 4.26
N GLU A 257 13.88 -7.93 4.44
CA GLU A 257 13.43 -8.92 5.42
C GLU A 257 13.66 -8.40 6.84
N GLY A 258 12.61 -8.47 7.68
CA GLY A 258 12.71 -8.02 9.08
C GLY A 258 12.99 -6.51 9.25
N GLY A 259 12.84 -5.71 8.18
CA GLY A 259 13.08 -4.28 8.17
C GLY A 259 14.51 -3.86 7.82
N VAL A 260 15.35 -4.79 7.39
CA VAL A 260 16.72 -4.50 6.98
C VAL A 260 16.84 -4.84 5.50
N PRO A 261 17.08 -3.86 4.62
CA PRO A 261 17.29 -4.13 3.20
C PRO A 261 18.61 -4.87 3.02
N ASP A 262 18.58 -5.96 2.25
CA ASP A 262 19.80 -6.56 1.71
C ASP A 262 20.38 -5.66 0.59
N PRO A 263 21.59 -5.94 0.09
CA PRO A 263 22.22 -5.11 -0.94
C PRO A 263 21.38 -4.95 -2.22
N GLN A 264 20.63 -5.96 -2.64
CA GLN A 264 19.80 -5.89 -3.83
C GLN A 264 18.57 -5.01 -3.58
N VAL A 265 17.89 -5.19 -2.44
CA VAL A 265 16.76 -4.33 -2.04
C VAL A 265 17.20 -2.88 -1.91
N GLN A 266 18.41 -2.64 -1.38
CA GLN A 266 18.98 -1.30 -1.29
C GLN A 266 19.21 -0.68 -2.68
N ALA A 267 19.79 -1.43 -3.62
CA ALA A 267 19.94 -0.97 -5.00
C ALA A 267 18.58 -0.68 -5.68
N ASP A 268 17.58 -1.54 -5.44
CA ASP A 268 16.23 -1.36 -5.99
C ASP A 268 15.57 -0.08 -5.47
N ARG A 269 15.76 0.24 -4.19
CA ARG A 269 15.28 1.49 -3.59
C ARG A 269 15.92 2.71 -4.24
N GLU A 270 17.22 2.67 -4.47
CA GLU A 270 17.95 3.79 -5.08
C GLU A 270 17.40 4.08 -6.48
N VAL A 271 17.17 3.05 -7.28
CA VAL A 271 16.55 3.18 -8.61
C VAL A 271 15.11 3.68 -8.51
N TYR A 272 14.31 3.11 -7.61
CA TYR A 272 12.94 3.53 -7.37
C TYR A 272 12.87 5.01 -6.98
N ILE A 273 13.71 5.47 -6.06
CA ILE A 273 13.77 6.87 -5.59
C ILE A 273 14.26 7.80 -6.70
N ALA A 274 15.29 7.40 -7.45
CA ALA A 274 15.81 8.17 -8.58
C ALA A 274 14.73 8.41 -9.64
N SER A 275 13.81 7.48 -9.84
CA SER A 275 12.76 7.54 -10.87
C SER A 275 11.76 8.69 -10.69
N PHE A 276 11.70 9.30 -9.51
CA PHE A 276 10.88 10.49 -9.26
C PHE A 276 11.67 11.66 -8.66
N ALA A 277 13.00 11.63 -8.71
CA ALA A 277 13.85 12.69 -8.17
C ALA A 277 13.55 14.05 -8.84
N ASP A 278 13.46 14.05 -10.16
CA ASP A 278 13.27 15.26 -10.99
C ASP A 278 11.82 15.50 -11.41
N VAL A 279 10.87 14.68 -10.92
CA VAL A 279 9.45 14.85 -11.25
C VAL A 279 8.87 16.02 -10.46
N ASP A 280 8.39 17.03 -11.18
CA ASP A 280 7.71 18.19 -10.62
C ASP A 280 6.22 17.90 -10.41
N SER A 281 5.91 17.22 -9.30
CA SER A 281 4.54 17.00 -8.83
C SER A 281 4.46 17.07 -7.31
N LYS A 282 3.25 17.30 -6.78
CA LYS A 282 3.04 17.29 -5.33
C LYS A 282 3.31 15.91 -4.77
N ALA A 283 2.80 14.87 -5.43
CA ALA A 283 3.04 13.48 -5.05
C ALA A 283 4.54 13.16 -4.95
N ALA A 284 5.33 13.48 -5.99
CA ALA A 284 6.76 13.21 -6.01
C ALA A 284 7.51 13.99 -4.93
N SER A 285 7.12 15.26 -4.67
CA SER A 285 7.66 16.04 -3.56
C SER A 285 7.42 15.40 -2.20
N TYR A 286 6.21 14.88 -1.95
CA TYR A 286 5.92 14.15 -0.71
C TYR A 286 6.68 12.83 -0.61
N MET A 287 6.76 12.05 -1.70
CA MET A 287 7.55 10.83 -1.75
C MET A 287 9.03 11.09 -1.43
N ARG A 288 9.64 12.13 -2.00
CA ARG A 288 11.02 12.53 -1.68
C ARG A 288 11.19 12.89 -0.21
N GLN A 289 10.24 13.63 0.36
CA GLN A 289 10.30 14.03 1.76
C GLN A 289 10.13 12.85 2.73
N VAL A 290 9.23 11.91 2.43
CA VAL A 290 8.96 10.75 3.28
C VAL A 290 10.03 9.68 3.15
N GLN A 291 10.54 9.45 1.94
CA GLN A 291 11.48 8.36 1.66
C GLN A 291 12.95 8.78 1.83
N GLY A 292 13.24 10.09 1.77
CA GLY A 292 14.59 10.63 1.92
C GLY A 292 15.06 10.82 3.37
N VAL A 293 14.24 10.49 4.37
CA VAL A 293 14.66 10.59 5.78
C VAL A 293 15.55 9.43 6.19
N ARG A 294 16.51 9.72 7.07
CA ARG A 294 17.51 8.72 7.52
C ARG A 294 16.89 7.53 8.26
N ASP A 295 15.76 7.73 8.91
CA ASP A 295 15.03 6.71 9.69
C ASP A 295 13.82 6.15 8.94
N VAL A 296 13.81 6.24 7.60
CA VAL A 296 12.68 5.81 6.74
C VAL A 296 12.24 4.39 7.01
N ASP A 297 13.17 3.46 7.24
CA ASP A 297 12.85 2.05 7.54
C ASP A 297 12.03 1.91 8.81
N PHE A 298 12.45 2.59 9.87
CA PHE A 298 11.73 2.57 11.13
C PHE A 298 10.38 3.23 11.00
N ARG A 299 10.30 4.42 10.40
CA ARG A 299 9.01 5.12 10.22
C ARG A 299 8.05 4.28 9.39
N THR A 300 8.53 3.68 8.30
CA THR A 300 7.73 2.81 7.42
C THR A 300 7.20 1.60 8.17
N LEU A 301 8.07 0.85 8.87
CA LEU A 301 7.63 -0.32 9.63
C LEU A 301 6.75 0.04 10.82
N TYR A 302 7.03 1.15 11.50
CA TYR A 302 6.20 1.62 12.59
C TYR A 302 4.80 1.96 12.08
N VAL A 303 4.69 2.74 11.01
CA VAL A 303 3.40 3.09 10.42
C VAL A 303 2.69 1.82 9.94
N GLU A 304 3.40 0.91 9.28
CA GLU A 304 2.83 -0.37 8.85
C GLU A 304 2.37 -1.25 10.02
N SER A 305 3.04 -1.20 11.17
CA SER A 305 2.63 -1.94 12.37
C SER A 305 1.28 -1.48 12.93
N LEU A 306 0.77 -0.31 12.51
CA LEU A 306 -0.60 0.13 12.80
C LEU A 306 -1.64 -0.65 11.98
N PHE A 307 -1.25 -1.25 10.86
CA PHE A 307 -2.11 -1.99 9.94
C PHE A 307 -1.85 -3.49 10.01
N SER A 308 -0.59 -3.93 9.97
CA SER A 308 -0.18 -5.34 9.95
C SER A 308 0.11 -5.91 11.35
N LYS A 309 -0.50 -7.07 11.65
CA LYS A 309 -0.21 -7.85 12.86
C LYS A 309 1.23 -8.38 12.87
N GLY A 310 1.71 -8.83 11.72
CA GLY A 310 3.05 -9.43 11.57
C GLY A 310 4.16 -8.42 11.84
N VAL A 311 4.06 -7.22 11.23
CA VAL A 311 5.05 -6.16 11.43
C VAL A 311 5.04 -5.64 12.86
N ARG A 312 3.87 -5.58 13.50
CA ARG A 312 3.79 -5.23 14.92
C ARG A 312 4.46 -6.26 15.81
N LYS A 313 4.16 -7.55 15.62
CA LYS A 313 4.81 -8.62 16.39
C LYS A 313 6.34 -8.57 16.23
N LEU A 314 6.81 -8.30 15.02
CA LEU A 314 8.23 -8.09 14.72
C LEU A 314 8.81 -6.92 15.53
N LEU A 315 8.19 -5.74 15.49
CA LEU A 315 8.70 -4.57 16.20
C LEU A 315 8.59 -4.71 17.73
N ALA A 316 7.48 -5.23 18.25
CA ALA A 316 7.30 -5.52 19.66
C ALA A 316 8.36 -6.51 20.16
N GLY A 317 8.61 -7.59 19.42
CA GLY A 317 9.66 -8.56 19.73
C GLY A 317 11.09 -7.97 19.68
N LYS A 318 11.28 -6.84 18.98
CA LYS A 318 12.53 -6.07 18.93
C LYS A 318 12.53 -4.88 19.92
N GLY A 319 11.52 -4.74 20.78
CA GLY A 319 11.40 -3.62 21.72
C GLY A 319 11.25 -2.26 21.05
N TRP A 320 10.55 -2.21 19.91
CA TRP A 320 10.33 -1.01 19.10
C TRP A 320 11.64 -0.34 18.63
N LYS A 321 12.60 -1.17 18.22
CA LYS A 321 13.89 -0.75 17.64
C LYS A 321 14.21 -1.54 16.39
N ILE A 322 14.97 -0.92 15.49
CA ILE A 322 15.60 -1.59 14.36
C ILE A 322 17.10 -1.28 14.46
N PRO A 323 17.97 -2.28 14.65
CA PRO A 323 19.41 -2.05 14.76
C PRO A 323 19.93 -1.25 13.55
N GLY A 324 20.62 -0.14 13.80
CA GLY A 324 21.18 0.74 12.75
C GLY A 324 20.19 1.73 12.13
N HIS A 325 18.89 1.59 12.41
CA HIS A 325 17.82 2.44 11.87
C HIS A 325 16.95 3.00 13.01
N GLU A 326 17.55 3.32 14.16
CA GLU A 326 16.81 3.84 15.30
C GLU A 326 16.30 5.27 15.03
N LEU A 327 15.11 5.59 15.58
CA LEU A 327 14.62 6.96 15.66
C LEU A 327 15.63 7.80 16.44
N ARG A 328 16.34 8.68 15.74
CA ARG A 328 17.16 9.71 16.38
C ARG A 328 16.24 10.85 16.80
N GLU A 329 16.58 11.47 17.92
CA GLU A 329 15.99 12.76 18.24
C GLU A 329 16.38 13.72 17.11
N ASP A 330 15.39 14.43 16.55
CA ASP A 330 15.62 15.57 15.67
C ASP A 330 16.27 16.67 16.54
N GLY A 331 17.52 16.45 16.92
CA GLY A 331 18.34 17.37 17.68
C GLY A 331 18.73 18.50 16.75
N ASP A 332 18.16 19.66 17.04
CA ASP A 332 18.67 21.01 16.86
C ASP A 332 19.74 21.16 15.77
N GLY A 333 19.40 21.91 14.73
CA GLY A 333 20.38 22.45 13.81
C GLY A 333 21.41 23.29 14.56
N GLU A 334 22.46 22.64 15.07
CA GLU A 334 23.77 23.27 15.16
C GLU A 334 24.24 23.43 13.72
N GLU A 335 23.89 24.58 13.15
CA GLU A 335 24.78 25.31 12.26
C GLU A 335 26.20 25.14 12.81
N ARG A 336 27.00 24.30 12.17
CA ARG A 336 28.45 24.43 12.24
C ARG A 336 28.77 25.77 11.59
N GLY A 337 28.65 26.83 12.38
CA GLY A 337 29.22 28.13 12.09
C GLY A 337 30.70 27.91 11.82
N GLY A 338 31.07 28.01 10.55
CA GLY A 338 32.45 28.18 10.15
C GLY A 338 32.93 29.50 10.73
N GLY A 339 33.60 29.43 11.88
CA GLY A 339 34.46 30.50 12.36
C GLY A 339 35.65 30.61 11.41
N ASP A 340 35.48 31.40 10.37
CA ASP A 340 36.56 31.90 9.54
C ASP A 340 37.20 33.05 10.30
N GLU A 341 38.26 32.75 11.08
CA GLU A 341 39.14 33.76 11.67
C GLU A 341 39.94 34.42 10.54
N GLY A 342 39.34 35.45 9.94
CA GLY A 342 39.99 36.38 9.04
C GLY A 342 41.16 37.08 9.74
N GLY A 343 42.36 36.81 9.23
CA GLY A 343 43.59 37.47 9.64
C GLY A 343 43.51 38.99 9.43
N ASP A 344 43.72 39.70 10.54
CA ASP A 344 44.01 41.13 10.60
C ASP A 344 45.35 41.40 9.91
N ASN A 345 45.30 42.11 8.78
CA ASN A 345 46.47 42.63 8.09
C ASN A 345 46.15 44.02 7.55
N GLY A 346 46.92 45.02 7.99
CA GLY A 346 47.32 46.10 7.09
C GLY A 346 46.57 47.43 7.24
N ARG A 347 46.78 48.06 8.38
CA ARG A 347 46.83 49.51 8.60
C ARG A 347 47.46 50.29 7.42
N ALA A 348 46.73 51.25 6.84
CA ALA A 348 47.27 52.50 6.28
C ALA A 348 46.12 53.49 5.96
N GLU A 349 45.97 54.52 6.80
CA GLU A 349 45.25 55.75 6.44
C GLU A 349 46.17 56.72 5.69
N PRO A 350 45.65 57.49 4.72
CA PRO A 350 46.27 58.73 4.28
C PRO A 350 45.47 59.94 4.79
N GLY A 351 46.13 60.83 5.52
CA GLY A 351 45.61 62.15 5.88
C GLY A 351 46.77 63.04 6.28
N GLY A 352 47.16 63.95 5.38
CA GLY A 352 48.27 64.88 5.58
C GLY A 352 47.91 66.09 6.45
N GLU A 353 48.93 66.87 6.81
CA GLU A 353 49.00 68.33 6.61
C GLU A 353 50.34 68.87 7.15
N LEU A 354 50.84 69.91 6.44
CA LEU A 354 51.99 70.80 6.69
C LEU A 354 53.40 70.34 6.25
#